data_AF-A0A0K0D8S2-F1
#
_entry.id   AF-A0A0K0D8S2-F1
#
_cell.length_a   1.000
_cell.length_b   1.000
_cell.length_c   1.000
_cell.angle_alpha   90.00
_cell.angle_beta   90.00
_cell.angle_gamma   90.00
#
_symmetry.space_group_name_H-M   'P 1'
#
loop_
_entity.id
_entity.type
_entity.pdbx_description
1 polymer ?
#
loop_
_entity_poly.entity_id
_entity_poly.type
_entity_poly.pdbx_seq_one_letter_code
_entity_poly.pdbx_strand_id
1 'polypeptide(L)'
;MFLGACLFGLYSHEFIQVVVEKPVQFIFPKYGRTLYCKVDTLVPFTFSFPARCGPSSHIRVCAEYVDNSLKSKPVERCPNHLAKDFTDMKMNFVRCDNIQTEYLDSKENYALRIPVCQSTAFMFTCFSSCAGGINRRPVHLTFTLEGV
;
A
#
# COMPACT_ATOMS: atom_id res chain seq x y z
N MET A 1 14.67 -20.69 2.43
CA MET A 1 14.83 -19.74 3.55
C MET A 1 14.42 -18.35 3.04
N PHE A 2 13.13 -17.99 3.12
CA PHE A 2 12.64 -16.70 2.62
C PHE A 2 12.69 -15.68 3.76
N LEU A 3 13.80 -14.93 3.85
CA LEU A 3 13.90 -13.79 4.76
C LEU A 3 13.06 -12.63 4.21
N GLY A 4 12.07 -12.20 5.00
CA GLY A 4 11.48 -10.86 4.92
C GLY A 4 10.64 -10.57 3.67
N ALA A 5 9.44 -11.15 3.60
CA ALA A 5 8.43 -10.72 2.64
C ALA A 5 7.40 -9.80 3.30
N CYS A 6 7.13 -8.68 2.66
CA CYS A 6 5.89 -7.91 2.83
C CYS A 6 4.74 -8.74 2.24
N LEU A 7 3.70 -9.03 3.02
CA LEU A 7 2.58 -9.91 2.67
C LEU A 7 1.30 -9.10 2.74
N PHE A 8 0.77 -8.66 1.60
CA PHE A 8 -0.48 -7.91 1.59
C PHE A 8 -1.46 -8.41 0.54
N GLY A 9 -2.75 -8.46 0.92
CA GLY A 9 -3.85 -8.69 -0.01
C GLY A 9 -4.15 -7.40 -0.78
N LEU A 10 -4.40 -7.50 -2.08
CA LEU A 10 -4.88 -6.37 -2.88
C LEU A 10 -6.41 -6.36 -2.86
N TYR A 11 -7.01 -5.24 -2.43
CA TYR A 11 -8.45 -5.02 -2.53
C TYR A 11 -8.71 -3.78 -3.39
N SER A 12 -9.46 -3.94 -4.47
CA SER A 12 -9.94 -2.85 -5.32
C SER A 12 -11.42 -2.65 -5.07
N HIS A 13 -11.83 -1.46 -4.61
CA HIS A 13 -13.23 -1.07 -4.67
C HIS A 13 -13.53 -0.57 -6.10
N GLU A 14 -14.67 -1.01 -6.65
CA GLU A 14 -15.31 -0.62 -7.91
C GLU A 14 -14.46 0.15 -8.96
N PHE A 15 -14.22 -0.51 -10.10
CA PHE A 15 -13.71 0.01 -11.38
C PHE A 15 -12.20 0.25 -11.56
N ILE A 16 -11.33 0.10 -10.55
CA ILE A 16 -9.87 0.08 -10.76
C ILE A 16 -9.38 -1.37 -10.89
N GLN A 17 -8.85 -1.74 -12.06
CA GLN A 17 -8.07 -2.97 -12.19
C GLN A 17 -6.61 -2.68 -11.86
N VAL A 18 -6.09 -3.37 -10.83
CA VAL A 18 -4.69 -3.26 -10.41
C VAL A 18 -3.92 -4.48 -10.91
N VAL A 19 -2.83 -4.23 -11.63
CA VAL A 19 -1.86 -5.24 -12.05
C VAL A 19 -0.51 -4.86 -11.45
N VAL A 20 0.28 -5.83 -11.03
CA VAL A 20 1.63 -5.61 -10.51
C VAL A 20 2.59 -6.32 -11.44
N GLU A 21 3.65 -5.63 -11.85
CA GLU A 21 4.61 -6.20 -12.81
C GLU A 21 5.68 -7.07 -12.09
N LYS A 22 6.18 -8.08 -12.81
CA LYS A 22 7.21 -9.02 -12.32
C LYS A 22 8.52 -8.28 -11.98
N PRO A 23 9.37 -8.74 -11.03
CA PRO A 23 9.56 -10.12 -10.57
C PRO A 23 8.83 -10.50 -9.26
N VAL A 24 7.76 -9.79 -8.93
CA VAL A 24 7.01 -10.07 -7.71
C VAL A 24 6.29 -11.42 -7.77
N GLN A 25 6.45 -12.23 -6.73
CA GLN A 25 5.75 -13.50 -6.59
C GLN A 25 4.32 -13.26 -6.08
N PHE A 26 3.34 -13.91 -6.70
CA PHE A 26 1.96 -13.97 -6.25
C PHE A 26 1.65 -15.37 -5.76
N ILE A 27 1.07 -15.47 -4.56
CA ILE A 27 0.30 -16.67 -4.19
C ILE A 27 -1.16 -16.26 -4.25
N PHE A 28 -1.97 -17.07 -4.94
CA PHE A 28 -3.42 -16.93 -5.02
C PHE A 28 -4.04 -17.80 -3.92
N PRO A 29 -4.30 -17.30 -2.70
CA PRO A 29 -5.28 -17.95 -1.85
C PRO A 29 -6.66 -17.87 -2.52
N LYS A 30 -7.53 -18.81 -2.15
CA LYS A 30 -8.89 -19.04 -2.68
C LYS A 30 -9.82 -17.79 -2.72
N TYR A 31 -9.38 -16.64 -2.18
CA TYR A 31 -10.13 -15.39 -2.02
C TYR A 31 -9.31 -14.08 -2.19
N GLY A 32 -8.10 -14.08 -2.78
CA GLY A 32 -7.36 -12.82 -2.98
C GLY A 32 -6.00 -12.95 -3.69
N ARG A 33 -5.42 -11.83 -4.14
CA ARG A 33 -4.04 -11.77 -4.66
C ARG A 33 -3.12 -11.31 -3.54
N THR A 34 -2.12 -12.11 -3.18
CA THR A 34 -1.11 -11.74 -2.17
C THR A 34 0.19 -11.31 -2.84
N LEU A 35 0.63 -10.08 -2.53
CA LEU A 35 1.90 -9.51 -2.97
C LEU A 35 3.03 -9.95 -2.04
N TYR A 36 4.17 -10.40 -2.60
CA TYR A 36 5.41 -10.66 -1.87
C TYR A 36 6.56 -9.79 -2.40
N CYS A 37 7.01 -8.82 -1.62
CA CYS A 37 8.12 -7.96 -2.01
C CYS A 37 9.13 -7.76 -0.89
N LYS A 38 10.34 -7.33 -1.26
CA LYS A 38 11.36 -6.87 -0.33
C LYS A 38 10.95 -5.50 0.23
N VAL A 39 11.39 -5.23 1.47
CA VAL A 39 11.30 -3.89 2.05
C VAL A 39 12.11 -2.91 1.20
N ASP A 40 11.69 -1.65 1.19
CA ASP A 40 12.39 -0.54 0.53
C ASP A 40 12.74 -0.79 -0.96
N THR A 41 11.91 -1.60 -1.63
CA THR A 41 12.02 -1.88 -3.07
C THR A 41 10.79 -1.32 -3.78
N LEU A 42 11.02 -0.56 -4.86
CA LEU A 42 9.95 -0.10 -5.75
C LEU A 42 9.32 -1.30 -6.46
N VAL A 43 8.02 -1.43 -6.26
CA VAL A 43 7.18 -2.44 -6.91
C VAL A 43 6.32 -1.71 -7.94
N PRO A 44 6.42 -2.03 -9.23
CA PRO A 44 5.59 -1.41 -10.28
C PRO A 44 4.14 -1.90 -10.24
N PHE A 45 3.21 -0.96 -10.38
CA PHE A 45 1.76 -1.17 -10.45
C PHE A 45 1.22 -0.48 -11.70
N THR A 46 0.34 -1.18 -12.41
CA THR A 46 -0.44 -0.68 -13.54
C THR A 46 -1.90 -0.61 -13.14
N PHE A 47 -2.58 0.45 -13.55
CA PHE A 47 -3.99 0.68 -13.28
C PHE A 47 -4.78 0.76 -14.57
N SER A 48 -6.00 0.23 -14.56
CA SER A 48 -6.99 0.47 -15.61
C SER A 48 -8.26 1.04 -15.00
N PHE A 49 -8.82 2.06 -15.66
CA PHE A 49 -9.94 2.87 -15.18
C PHE A 49 -11.06 2.89 -16.23
N PRO A 50 -12.32 3.15 -15.83
CA PRO A 50 -13.39 3.41 -16.77
C PRO A 50 -13.18 4.76 -17.47
N ALA A 51 -13.75 4.95 -18.67
CA ALA A 51 -13.53 6.11 -19.53
C ALA A 51 -13.96 7.48 -18.94
N ARG A 52 -14.54 7.53 -17.74
CA ARG A 52 -15.12 8.75 -17.13
C ARG A 52 -14.35 9.22 -15.89
N CYS A 53 -13.02 9.23 -15.90
CA CYS A 53 -12.26 9.92 -14.86
C CYS A 53 -12.18 11.41 -15.18
N GLY A 54 -12.73 12.25 -14.31
CA GLY A 54 -12.66 13.70 -14.42
C GLY A 54 -11.31 14.26 -13.98
N PRO A 55 -11.04 15.56 -14.19
CA PRO A 55 -9.78 16.21 -13.79
C PRO A 55 -9.52 16.20 -12.27
N SER A 56 -10.57 16.07 -11.46
CA SER A 56 -10.50 15.97 -9.99
C SER A 56 -10.31 14.54 -9.48
N SER A 57 -10.35 13.56 -10.37
CA SER A 57 -10.26 12.16 -9.98
C SER A 57 -8.86 11.82 -9.48
N HIS A 58 -8.80 11.03 -8.42
CA HIS A 58 -7.55 10.59 -7.80
C HIS A 58 -7.71 9.19 -7.22
N ILE A 59 -6.58 8.54 -6.98
CA ILE A 59 -6.53 7.21 -6.38
C ILE A 59 -6.11 7.40 -4.93
N ARG A 60 -6.95 6.94 -4.02
CA ARG A 60 -6.60 6.80 -2.61
C ARG A 60 -6.02 5.41 -2.36
N VAL A 61 -4.89 5.35 -1.67
CA VAL A 61 -4.23 4.11 -1.29
C VAL A 61 -4.11 4.04 0.23
N CYS A 62 -4.63 2.97 0.82
CA CYS A 62 -4.58 2.73 2.26
C CYS A 62 -4.02 1.33 2.55
N ALA A 63 -3.22 1.20 3.59
CA ALA A 63 -2.88 -0.09 4.18
C ALA A 63 -3.76 -0.30 5.42
N GLU A 64 -4.44 -1.44 5.50
CA GLU A 64 -5.38 -1.77 6.58
C GLU A 64 -5.11 -3.18 7.11
N TYR A 65 -5.25 -3.40 8.41
CA TYR A 65 -5.24 -4.76 8.96
C TYR A 65 -6.49 -5.53 8.52
N VAL A 66 -6.30 -6.81 8.18
CA VAL A 66 -7.42 -7.70 7.79
C VAL A 66 -8.31 -8.04 8.98
N ASP A 67 -7.71 -8.08 10.17
CA ASP A 67 -8.45 -8.29 11.41
C ASP A 67 -9.35 -7.07 11.68
N ASN A 68 -10.67 -7.30 11.67
CA ASN A 68 -11.67 -6.27 11.92
C ASN A 68 -11.46 -5.54 13.25
N SER A 69 -10.91 -6.20 14.28
CA SER A 69 -10.61 -5.58 15.57
C SER A 69 -9.49 -4.53 15.50
N LEU A 70 -8.71 -4.54 14.41
CA LEU A 70 -7.58 -3.65 14.15
C LEU A 70 -7.82 -2.72 12.95
N LYS A 71 -8.99 -2.78 12.31
CA LYS A 71 -9.28 -2.02 11.09
C LYS A 71 -9.28 -0.50 11.28
N SER A 72 -9.60 -0.04 12.49
CA SER A 72 -9.52 1.37 12.88
C SER A 72 -8.11 1.81 13.30
N LYS A 73 -7.13 0.91 13.31
CA LYS A 73 -5.76 1.23 13.69
C LYS A 73 -4.89 1.41 12.46
N PRO A 74 -4.05 2.46 12.42
CA PRO A 74 -3.11 2.66 11.33
C PRO A 74 -2.12 1.49 11.24
N VAL A 75 -1.74 1.14 10.01
CA VAL A 75 -0.63 0.22 9.79
C VAL A 75 0.67 0.97 10.01
N GLU A 76 1.21 0.82 11.21
CA GLU A 76 2.41 1.52 11.66
C GLU A 76 3.71 0.79 11.31
N ARG A 77 4.75 1.58 11.07
CA ARG A 77 6.12 1.09 11.00
C ARG A 77 6.66 0.84 12.40
N CYS A 78 7.59 -0.11 12.53
CA CYS A 78 8.17 -0.41 13.83
C CYS A 78 9.16 0.67 14.29
N PRO A 79 9.41 0.79 15.61
CA PRO A 79 10.32 1.78 16.16
C PRO A 79 11.72 1.78 15.55
N ASN A 80 12.26 0.60 15.20
CA ASN A 80 13.60 0.47 14.60
C ASN A 80 13.69 1.10 13.21
N HIS A 81 12.67 0.92 12.36
CA HIS A 81 12.65 1.54 11.04
C HIS A 81 12.34 3.03 11.12
N LEU A 82 11.47 3.44 12.05
CA LEU A 82 11.21 4.86 12.31
C LEU A 82 12.46 5.62 12.76
N ALA A 83 13.27 5.01 13.63
CA ALA A 83 14.49 5.65 14.15
C ALA A 83 15.58 5.89 13.07
N LYS A 84 15.49 5.19 11.93
CA LYS A 84 16.45 5.30 10.82
C LYS A 84 15.95 6.18 9.67
N ASP A 85 14.73 6.72 9.80
CA ASP A 85 14.07 7.46 8.74
C ASP A 85 13.88 8.92 9.14
N PHE A 86 14.56 9.79 8.40
CA PHE A 86 14.58 11.23 8.64
C PHE A 86 13.67 12.00 7.67
N THR A 87 12.85 11.30 6.88
CA THR A 87 11.90 11.92 5.96
C THR A 87 10.64 12.41 6.69
N ASP A 88 9.96 13.40 6.13
CA ASP A 88 8.68 13.89 6.67
C ASP A 88 7.60 12.80 6.63
N MET A 89 7.67 11.91 5.63
CA MET A 89 6.79 10.75 5.47
C MET A 89 7.25 9.52 6.25
N LYS A 90 8.07 9.67 7.30
CA LYS A 90 8.60 8.52 8.07
C LYS A 90 7.52 7.62 8.68
N MET A 91 6.34 8.15 9.00
CA MET A 91 5.24 7.35 9.57
C MET A 91 4.57 6.44 8.53
N ASN A 92 4.65 6.80 7.25
CA ASN A 92 3.94 6.12 6.17
C ASN A 92 4.61 4.77 5.85
N PHE A 93 3.86 3.69 6.10
CA PHE A 93 4.26 2.33 5.77
C PHE A 93 4.34 2.10 4.24
N VAL A 94 3.42 2.71 3.50
CA VAL A 94 3.37 2.67 2.03
C VAL A 94 3.87 4.00 1.49
N ARG A 95 4.71 3.95 0.47
CA ARG A 95 5.21 5.12 -0.28
C ARG A 95 4.97 4.94 -1.77
N CYS A 96 4.85 6.05 -2.47
CA CYS A 96 4.64 6.07 -3.91
C CYS A 96 5.76 6.86 -4.60
N ASP A 97 6.18 6.39 -5.76
CA ASP A 97 7.22 7.01 -6.61
C ASP A 97 6.71 8.24 -7.37
N ASN A 98 5.38 8.41 -7.47
CA ASN A 98 4.80 9.57 -8.14
C ASN A 98 5.08 10.86 -7.35
N ILE A 99 5.74 11.84 -7.98
CA ILE A 99 6.08 13.13 -7.37
C ILE A 99 4.86 13.96 -6.93
N GLN A 100 3.69 13.72 -7.52
CA GLN A 100 2.43 14.38 -7.16
C GLN A 100 1.67 13.65 -6.04
N THR A 101 2.31 12.69 -5.36
CA THR A 101 1.73 11.98 -4.22
C THR A 101 1.57 12.92 -3.04
N GLU A 102 0.34 13.02 -2.55
CA GLU A 102 0.01 13.67 -1.29
C GLU A 102 -0.07 12.60 -0.18
N TYR A 103 0.69 12.80 0.90
CA TYR A 103 0.67 11.94 2.07
C TYR A 103 -0.35 12.50 3.07
N LEU A 104 -1.43 11.75 3.29
CA LEU A 104 -2.52 12.12 4.18
C LEU A 104 -2.23 11.56 5.58
N ASP A 105 -1.54 12.36 6.38
CA ASP A 105 -1.33 12.11 7.81
C ASP A 105 -2.62 12.43 8.59
N SER A 106 -3.68 11.67 8.31
CA SER A 106 -4.89 11.70 9.13
C SER A 106 -4.63 10.94 10.43
N LYS A 107 -5.29 11.35 11.52
CA LYS A 107 -5.14 10.74 12.87
C LYS A 107 -5.47 9.24 12.92
N GLU A 108 -5.99 8.65 11.84
CA GLU A 108 -6.61 7.33 11.91
C GLU A 108 -6.13 6.30 10.88
N ASN A 109 -5.50 6.65 9.74
CA ASN A 109 -4.97 5.63 8.78
C ASN A 109 -4.09 6.27 7.68
N TYR A 110 -2.77 6.38 7.91
CA TYR A 110 -1.76 6.88 6.96
C TYR A 110 -2.05 6.49 5.50
N ALA A 111 -2.63 7.41 4.74
CA ALA A 111 -3.16 7.16 3.39
C ALA A 111 -2.40 8.00 2.37
N LEU A 112 -2.39 7.54 1.13
CA LEU A 112 -1.82 8.28 0.00
C LEU A 112 -2.95 8.75 -0.90
N ARG A 113 -2.82 9.95 -1.44
CA ARG A 113 -3.60 10.42 -2.58
C ARG A 113 -2.65 10.63 -3.75
N ILE A 114 -2.90 9.92 -4.85
CA ILE A 114 -2.12 10.05 -6.09
C ILE A 114 -3.05 10.46 -7.24
N PRO A 115 -2.56 11.24 -8.22
CA PRO A 115 -3.36 11.52 -9.41
C PRO A 115 -3.66 10.23 -10.18
N VAL A 116 -4.75 10.22 -10.94
CA VAL A 116 -5.05 9.10 -11.85
C VAL A 116 -3.89 8.95 -12.84
N CYS A 117 -3.26 7.78 -12.81
CA CYS A 117 -2.11 7.46 -13.66
C CYS A 117 -2.21 5.99 -14.10
N GLN A 118 -1.72 5.69 -15.30
CA GLN A 118 -1.75 4.32 -15.83
C GLN A 118 -0.73 3.41 -15.15
N SER A 119 0.38 3.96 -14.66
CA SER A 119 1.39 3.22 -13.94
C SER A 119 2.09 4.09 -12.90
N THR A 120 2.49 3.47 -11.80
CA THR A 120 3.37 4.04 -10.79
C THR A 120 4.05 2.91 -10.02
N ALA A 121 4.95 3.21 -9.09
CA ALA A 121 5.55 2.22 -8.22
C ALA A 121 5.30 2.54 -6.75
N PHE A 122 5.10 1.49 -5.95
CA PHE A 122 4.96 1.59 -4.51
C PHE A 122 6.10 0.90 -3.79
N MET A 123 6.44 1.40 -2.62
CA MET A 123 7.45 0.85 -1.74
C MET A 123 6.89 0.65 -0.35
N PHE A 124 7.32 -0.42 0.32
CA PHE A 124 6.87 -0.81 1.65
C PHE A 124 8.05 -0.73 2.62
N THR A 125 7.90 0.04 3.69
CA THR A 125 9.04 0.55 4.47
C THR A 125 9.21 -0.15 5.83
N CYS A 126 8.59 -1.31 6.00
CA CYS A 126 8.68 -2.15 7.19
C CYS A 126 8.47 -3.63 6.83
N PHE A 127 9.10 -4.56 7.55
CA PHE A 127 8.81 -5.99 7.35
C PHE A 127 7.46 -6.35 7.98
N SER A 128 6.75 -7.29 7.36
CA SER A 128 5.54 -7.88 7.95
C SER A 128 5.81 -8.47 9.35
N SER A 129 7.03 -8.97 9.61
CA SER A 129 7.42 -9.58 10.88
C SER A 129 7.94 -8.61 11.95
N CYS A 130 8.02 -7.30 11.67
CA CYS A 130 8.58 -6.35 12.64
C CYS A 130 7.73 -6.24 13.91
N ALA A 131 8.32 -6.57 15.06
CA ALA A 131 7.73 -6.32 16.37
C ALA A 131 7.55 -4.80 16.60
N GLY A 132 6.43 -4.41 17.23
CA GLY A 132 6.07 -3.01 17.42
C GLY A 132 5.62 -2.27 16.15
N GLY A 133 5.57 -2.95 14.99
CA GLY A 133 4.89 -2.49 13.77
C GLY A 133 3.84 -3.53 13.36
N ILE A 134 3.87 -4.01 12.13
CA ILE A 134 2.91 -5.00 11.59
C ILE A 134 2.83 -6.29 12.44
N ASN A 135 3.96 -6.78 12.98
CA ASN A 135 4.01 -7.93 13.91
C ASN A 135 3.26 -9.20 13.44
N ARG A 136 3.54 -9.62 12.19
CA ARG A 136 2.96 -10.80 11.51
C ARG A 136 1.45 -10.77 11.33
N ARG A 137 0.82 -9.61 11.56
CA ARG A 137 -0.61 -9.43 11.29
C ARG A 137 -0.81 -9.23 9.79
N PRO A 138 -1.79 -9.92 9.19
CA PRO A 138 -2.11 -9.72 7.79
C PRO A 138 -2.64 -8.30 7.58
N VAL A 139 -2.16 -7.66 6.51
CA VAL A 139 -2.55 -6.31 6.10
C VAL A 139 -2.97 -6.39 4.63
N HIS A 140 -3.93 -5.60 4.19
CA HIS A 140 -4.30 -5.46 2.80
C HIS A 140 -4.07 -4.02 2.32
N LEU A 141 -3.81 -3.86 1.03
CA LEU A 141 -3.77 -2.57 0.36
C LEU A 141 -5.09 -2.35 -0.36
N THR A 142 -5.74 -1.25 -0.02
CA THR A 142 -6.98 -0.82 -0.65
C THR A 142 -6.68 0.32 -1.60
N PHE A 143 -7.12 0.16 -2.86
CA PHE A 143 -7.08 1.21 -3.87
C PHE A 143 -8.51 1.66 -4.16
N THR A 144 -8.78 2.95 -4.02
CA THR A 144 -10.11 3.54 -4.20
C THR A 144 -10.02 4.69 -5.20
N LEU A 145 -10.89 4.69 -6.22
CA LEU A 145 -11.06 5.85 -7.09
C LEU A 145 -11.97 6.87 -6.41
N GLU A 146 -11.49 8.09 -6.18
CA GLU A 146 -12.25 9.18 -5.56
C GLU A 146 -12.39 10.35 -6.55
N GLY A 147 -13.45 11.17 -6.38
CA GLY A 147 -13.67 12.37 -7.20
C GLY A 147 -14.10 12.08 -8.65
N VAL A 148 -14.88 11.01 -8.85
CA VAL A 148 -15.52 10.62 -10.12
C VAL A 148 -16.85 11.34 -10.31
#